data_AF-A0A968X4X9-F1
#
_entry.id   AF-A0A968X4X9-F1
#
_cell.length_a   1.000
_cell.length_b   1.000
_cell.length_c   1.000
_cell.angle_alpha   90.00
_cell.angle_beta   90.00
_cell.angle_gamma   90.00
#
_symmetry.space_group_name_H-M   'P 1'
#
loop_
_entity.id
_entity.type
_entity.pdbx_description
1 polymer ?
#
loop_
_entity_poly.entity_id
_entity_poly.type
_entity_poly.pdbx_seq_one_letter_code
_entity_poly.pdbx_strand_id
1 'polypeptide(L)'
;MDWAQALSRRGATFIGNTGYGYGDASLIAYSERLSLQFATIINQRGSSAISVGEALKRAKHEYFNTLGEGSLSNYDEKVLAQWTLFGLPMRSARVPASQSTDTTGPSMPQHIQTAPVQLDANLVAITRTIVPTLTGRDTVDGRYYQASNDAQILSGRPTQPRTYVEIGFAGTRAHGVLLIGGSIRDETLNPVVTRIITDDTYIAQEPEFDSAGFYPARIATVNSLLGLDGRYAEKLVLVPGQFRPTSVTPTTGQQRLWERLDVVTYHAPYTVSDFVEPTLNLVRGWAYPAHVNFTVGAADLSGIQRVTVLYRALDMKTWSLVELQPHTTLSDTWSASISRPSAGVEYIAQVVDTAGNVALRSDYGNPFRPVVARSVYLPLARR
;
A
#
# COMPACT_ATOMS: atom_id res chain seq x y z
N MET A 1 -5.29 23.99 -36.83
CA MET A 1 -4.97 24.74 -35.60
C MET A 1 -5.52 23.93 -34.45
N ASP A 2 -4.66 23.45 -33.55
CA ASP A 2 -5.11 22.69 -32.38
C ASP A 2 -5.53 23.62 -31.22
N TRP A 3 -6.14 23.04 -30.18
CA TRP A 3 -6.61 23.78 -29.00
C TRP A 3 -5.50 24.53 -28.27
N ALA A 4 -4.31 23.93 -28.14
CA ALA A 4 -3.18 24.55 -27.46
C ALA A 4 -2.71 25.80 -28.21
N GLN A 5 -2.60 25.73 -29.54
CA GLN A 5 -2.29 26.86 -30.40
C GLN A 5 -3.37 27.95 -30.32
N ALA A 6 -4.65 27.57 -30.30
CA ALA A 6 -5.77 28.51 -30.21
C ALA A 6 -5.76 29.29 -28.88
N LEU A 7 -5.54 28.60 -27.77
CA LEU A 7 -5.47 29.19 -26.43
C LEU A 7 -4.20 30.03 -26.23
N SER A 8 -3.06 29.54 -26.73
CA SER A 8 -1.79 30.26 -26.63
C SER A 8 -1.82 31.60 -27.39
N ARG A 9 -2.46 31.66 -28.57
CA ARG A 9 -2.66 32.93 -29.30
C ARG A 9 -3.53 33.95 -28.54
N ARG A 10 -4.36 33.49 -27.61
CA ARG A 10 -5.15 34.35 -26.71
C ARG A 10 -4.45 34.63 -25.38
N GLY A 11 -3.18 34.26 -25.26
CA GLY A 11 -2.39 34.46 -24.05
C GLY A 11 -2.84 33.58 -22.88
N ALA A 12 -3.49 32.45 -23.13
CA ALA A 12 -3.81 31.46 -22.10
C ALA A 12 -2.72 30.37 -22.00
N THR A 13 -2.58 29.78 -20.80
CA THR A 13 -1.81 28.55 -20.60
C THR A 13 -2.80 27.38 -20.68
N PHE A 14 -2.46 26.35 -21.43
CA PHE A 14 -3.26 25.13 -21.56
C PHE A 14 -2.51 23.94 -20.94
N ILE A 15 -3.22 23.11 -20.19
CA ILE A 15 -2.71 21.83 -19.69
C ILE A 15 -3.74 20.79 -20.07
N GLY A 16 -3.31 19.70 -20.69
CA GLY A 16 -4.21 18.67 -21.18
C GLY A 16 -3.50 17.41 -21.61
N ASN A 17 -4.28 16.38 -21.91
CA ASN A 17 -3.76 15.13 -22.46
C ASN A 17 -3.33 15.34 -23.92
N THR A 18 -2.15 14.83 -24.29
CA THR A 18 -1.68 14.81 -25.68
C THR A 18 -2.25 13.66 -26.51
N GLY A 19 -2.96 12.74 -25.88
CA GLY A 19 -3.77 11.69 -26.50
C GLY A 19 -5.08 11.48 -25.72
N TYR A 20 -5.73 10.34 -25.92
CA TYR A 20 -6.95 9.98 -25.19
C TYR A 20 -6.69 9.96 -23.67
N GLY A 21 -7.43 10.83 -22.97
CA GLY A 21 -7.49 10.83 -21.51
C GLY A 21 -8.24 9.60 -21.00
N TYR A 22 -7.84 9.13 -19.83
CA TYR A 22 -8.51 8.03 -19.16
C TYR A 22 -9.25 8.53 -17.93
N GLY A 23 -10.49 8.06 -17.78
CA GLY A 23 -11.28 8.19 -16.56
C GLY A 23 -11.68 6.80 -16.05
N ASP A 24 -12.46 6.77 -14.99
CA ASP A 24 -13.15 5.56 -14.54
C ASP A 24 -14.67 5.76 -14.63
N ALA A 25 -15.40 4.67 -14.89
CA ALA A 25 -16.84 4.75 -15.11
C ALA A 25 -17.64 5.15 -13.86
N SER A 26 -17.10 4.87 -12.66
CA SER A 26 -17.85 4.96 -11.41
C SER A 26 -17.18 5.90 -10.40
N LEU A 27 -15.87 6.16 -10.54
CA LEU A 27 -15.05 6.93 -9.60
C LEU A 27 -14.10 7.90 -10.33
N ILE A 28 -13.49 8.83 -9.58
CA ILE A 28 -12.48 9.76 -10.11
C ILE A 28 -11.11 9.06 -10.12
N ALA A 29 -10.64 8.69 -11.32
CA ALA A 29 -9.36 7.98 -11.50
C ALA A 29 -8.51 8.58 -12.63
N TYR A 30 -7.27 8.10 -12.77
CA TYR A 30 -6.42 8.38 -13.93
C TYR A 30 -6.27 9.88 -14.25
N SER A 31 -6.59 10.31 -15.49
CA SER A 31 -6.45 11.72 -15.91
C SER A 31 -7.34 12.66 -15.09
N GLU A 32 -8.50 12.20 -14.64
CA GLU A 32 -9.40 12.97 -13.78
C GLU A 32 -8.80 13.19 -12.41
N ARG A 33 -8.25 12.12 -11.81
CA ARG A 33 -7.55 12.18 -10.52
C ARG A 33 -6.32 13.09 -10.58
N LEU A 34 -5.52 13.01 -11.64
CA LEU A 34 -4.36 13.89 -11.81
C LEU A 34 -4.77 15.37 -11.97
N SER A 35 -5.86 15.63 -12.70
CA SER A 35 -6.40 16.98 -12.87
C SER A 35 -6.96 17.54 -11.56
N LEU A 36 -7.68 16.71 -10.79
CA LEU A 36 -8.17 17.06 -9.45
C LEU A 36 -7.01 17.35 -8.49
N GLN A 37 -5.93 16.55 -8.53
CA GLN A 37 -4.74 16.74 -7.71
C GLN A 37 -4.07 18.09 -7.99
N PHE A 38 -3.93 18.45 -9.26
CA PHE A 38 -3.38 19.75 -9.66
C PHE A 38 -4.23 20.93 -9.21
N ALA A 39 -5.56 20.84 -9.40
CA ALA A 39 -6.48 21.87 -8.93
C ALA A 39 -6.39 22.03 -7.41
N THR A 40 -6.31 20.91 -6.68
CA THR A 40 -6.11 20.87 -5.22
C THR A 40 -4.81 21.57 -4.82
N ILE A 41 -3.69 21.28 -5.47
CA ILE A 41 -2.39 21.89 -5.16
C ILE A 41 -2.42 23.41 -5.36
N ILE A 42 -3.07 23.90 -6.42
CA ILE A 42 -3.22 25.33 -6.64
C ILE A 42 -4.11 25.94 -5.55
N ASN A 43 -5.24 25.30 -5.22
CA ASN A 43 -6.18 25.80 -4.23
C ASN A 43 -5.60 25.83 -2.81
N GLN A 44 -4.79 24.83 -2.43
CA GLN A 44 -4.11 24.75 -1.13
C GLN A 44 -3.14 25.91 -0.86
N ARG A 45 -2.70 26.63 -1.91
CA ARG A 45 -1.85 27.83 -1.75
C ARG A 45 -2.65 29.06 -1.35
N GLY A 46 -3.99 29.00 -1.41
CA GLY A 46 -4.88 30.12 -1.19
C GLY A 46 -4.48 31.32 -2.05
N SER A 47 -4.40 32.49 -1.42
CA SER A 47 -3.98 33.73 -2.09
C SER A 47 -2.50 33.75 -2.54
N SER A 48 -1.69 32.76 -2.13
CA SER A 48 -0.29 32.68 -2.52
C SER A 48 -0.15 32.16 -3.95
N ALA A 49 0.73 32.79 -4.73
CA ALA A 49 1.05 32.30 -6.07
C ALA A 49 1.80 30.97 -6.03
N ILE A 50 1.53 30.12 -7.02
CA ILE A 50 2.38 29.00 -7.42
C ILE A 50 2.52 29.02 -8.94
N SER A 51 3.71 28.73 -9.46
CA SER A 51 3.89 28.60 -10.90
C SER A 51 3.17 27.36 -11.41
N VAL A 52 2.51 27.44 -12.57
CA VAL A 52 1.78 26.30 -13.16
C VAL A 52 2.69 25.10 -13.42
N GLY A 53 3.96 25.32 -13.76
CA GLY A 53 4.94 24.26 -13.95
C GLY A 53 5.34 23.59 -12.64
N GLU A 54 5.49 24.34 -11.55
CA GLU A 54 5.72 23.76 -10.23
C GLU A 54 4.52 22.99 -9.72
N ALA A 55 3.31 23.54 -9.88
CA ALA A 55 2.07 22.87 -9.50
C ALA A 55 1.90 21.54 -10.25
N LEU A 56 2.16 21.52 -11.56
CA LEU A 56 2.08 20.31 -12.39
C LEU A 56 3.09 19.25 -11.94
N LYS A 57 4.35 19.64 -11.68
CA LYS A 57 5.37 18.71 -11.18
C LYS A 57 4.98 18.13 -9.82
N ARG A 58 4.54 18.96 -8.88
CA ARG A 58 4.05 18.52 -7.56
C ARG A 58 2.86 17.56 -7.72
N ALA A 59 1.92 17.83 -8.62
CA ALA A 59 0.77 16.96 -8.86
C ALA A 59 1.18 15.57 -9.35
N LYS A 60 2.12 15.50 -10.31
CA LYS A 60 2.65 14.22 -10.81
C LYS A 60 3.45 13.46 -9.75
N HIS A 61 4.29 14.17 -8.99
CA HIS A 61 5.02 13.58 -7.87
C HIS A 61 4.06 13.00 -6.83
N GLU A 62 3.04 13.75 -6.45
CA GLU A 62 2.05 13.32 -5.46
C GLU A 62 1.20 12.15 -5.95
N TYR A 63 0.80 12.19 -7.23
CA TYR A 63 0.07 11.08 -7.85
C TYR A 63 0.85 9.78 -7.74
N PHE A 64 2.14 9.79 -8.10
CA PHE A 64 3.01 8.62 -8.04
C PHE A 64 3.35 8.21 -6.61
N ASN A 65 3.70 9.16 -5.75
CA ASN A 65 4.17 8.91 -4.38
C ASN A 65 3.06 8.41 -3.44
N THR A 66 1.80 8.46 -3.87
CA THR A 66 0.64 7.93 -3.14
C THR A 66 0.11 6.62 -3.73
N LEU A 67 0.78 6.02 -4.71
CA LEU A 67 0.39 4.71 -5.22
C LEU A 67 0.75 3.62 -4.20
N GLY A 68 -0.19 2.70 -3.95
CA GLY A 68 0.08 1.49 -3.17
C GLY A 68 0.94 0.51 -3.97
N GLU A 69 1.40 -0.54 -3.31
CA GLU A 69 2.23 -1.55 -3.95
C GLU A 69 1.49 -2.26 -5.09
N GLY A 70 2.16 -2.43 -6.24
CA GLY A 70 1.58 -3.04 -7.43
C GLY A 70 0.40 -2.26 -8.04
N SER A 71 0.17 -1.01 -7.61
CA SER A 71 -0.96 -0.19 -8.07
C SER A 71 -0.65 0.70 -9.27
N LEU A 72 0.63 0.87 -9.62
CA LEU A 72 1.04 1.56 -10.85
C LEU A 72 0.72 0.68 -12.07
N SER A 73 -0.20 1.12 -12.91
CA SER A 73 -0.53 0.46 -14.17
C SER A 73 0.05 1.18 -15.39
N ASN A 74 0.02 0.52 -16.55
CA ASN A 74 0.31 1.12 -17.84
C ASN A 74 -0.59 2.34 -18.14
N TYR A 75 -1.81 2.37 -17.60
CA TYR A 75 -2.71 3.52 -17.71
C TYR A 75 -2.20 4.71 -16.90
N ASP A 76 -1.71 4.48 -15.68
CA ASP A 76 -1.11 5.52 -14.84
C ASP A 76 0.14 6.10 -15.49
N GLU A 77 1.01 5.24 -16.05
CA GLU A 77 2.19 5.66 -16.80
C GLU A 77 1.81 6.56 -17.98
N LYS A 78 0.81 6.16 -18.77
CA LYS A 78 0.32 6.98 -19.89
C LYS A 78 -0.24 8.31 -19.40
N VAL A 79 -1.06 8.32 -18.34
CA VAL A 79 -1.65 9.54 -17.74
C VAL A 79 -0.55 10.50 -17.32
N LEU A 80 0.47 10.02 -16.59
CA LEU A 80 1.59 10.82 -16.15
C LEU A 80 2.42 11.35 -17.32
N ALA A 81 2.60 10.55 -18.39
CA ALA A 81 3.35 10.95 -19.57
C ALA A 81 2.61 12.01 -20.41
N GLN A 82 1.30 11.85 -20.62
CA GLN A 82 0.55 12.62 -21.62
C GLN A 82 -0.09 13.91 -21.08
N TRP A 83 -0.14 14.11 -19.76
CA TRP A 83 -0.67 15.36 -19.20
C TRP A 83 0.38 16.48 -19.27
N THR A 84 0.33 17.27 -20.34
CA THR A 84 1.40 18.19 -20.77
C THR A 84 0.99 19.65 -20.65
N LEU A 85 1.96 20.50 -20.29
CA LEU A 85 1.80 21.95 -20.21
C LEU A 85 2.19 22.61 -21.53
N PHE A 86 1.28 23.42 -22.08
CA PHE A 86 1.46 24.27 -23.24
C PHE A 86 1.41 25.75 -22.82
N GLY A 87 2.57 26.40 -22.83
CA GLY A 87 2.73 27.80 -22.41
C GLY A 87 3.97 28.01 -21.55
N LEU A 88 4.03 29.14 -20.85
CA LEU A 88 5.15 29.46 -19.95
C LEU A 88 4.97 28.76 -18.58
N PRO A 89 5.86 27.83 -18.19
CA PRO A 89 5.73 27.11 -16.92
C PRO A 89 5.87 28.02 -15.70
N MET A 90 6.54 29.16 -15.84
CA MET A 90 6.76 30.13 -14.76
C MET A 90 5.54 31.01 -14.47
N ARG A 91 4.47 30.91 -15.27
CA ARG A 91 3.26 31.71 -15.05
C ARG A 91 2.61 31.32 -13.73
N SER A 92 2.39 32.31 -12.87
CA SER A 92 1.76 32.07 -11.57
C SER A 92 0.25 32.01 -11.67
N ALA A 93 -0.34 30.97 -11.07
CA ALA A 93 -1.76 30.89 -10.80
C ALA A 93 -2.03 31.43 -9.39
N ARG A 94 -3.11 32.19 -9.24
CA ARG A 94 -3.68 32.60 -7.96
C ARG A 94 -5.17 32.32 -8.03
N VAL A 95 -5.68 31.53 -7.09
CA VAL A 95 -7.11 31.29 -6.96
C VAL A 95 -7.53 32.03 -5.69
N PRO A 96 -8.61 32.84 -5.72
CA PRO A 96 -9.15 33.43 -4.51
C PRO A 96 -9.34 32.33 -3.46
N ALA A 97 -8.99 32.59 -2.20
CA ALA A 97 -9.18 31.62 -1.14
C ALA A 97 -10.66 31.20 -1.11
N SER A 98 -10.95 29.98 -1.53
CA SER A 98 -12.30 29.45 -1.48
C SER A 98 -12.63 29.19 -0.01
N GLN A 99 -13.73 29.76 0.50
CA GLN A 99 -14.22 29.53 1.87
C GLN A 99 -14.77 28.10 2.08
N SER A 100 -14.65 27.21 1.09
CA SER A 100 -15.13 25.84 1.24
C SER A 100 -14.22 25.06 2.19
N THR A 101 -14.72 24.85 3.41
CA THR A 101 -14.25 23.86 4.38
C THR A 101 -14.53 22.42 3.95
N ASP A 102 -14.95 22.21 2.70
CA ASP A 102 -15.32 20.90 2.19
C ASP A 102 -14.05 20.08 1.96
N THR A 103 -13.76 19.23 2.94
CA THR A 103 -12.58 18.36 3.04
C THR A 103 -12.73 17.12 2.15
N THR A 104 -13.25 17.28 0.94
CA THR A 104 -13.53 16.18 0.00
C THR A 104 -12.27 15.54 -0.58
N GLY A 105 -11.10 16.15 -0.40
CA GLY A 105 -9.82 15.58 -0.79
C GLY A 105 -9.25 14.57 0.23
N PRO A 106 -8.22 13.80 -0.16
CA PRO A 106 -7.48 12.94 0.75
C PRO A 106 -7.02 13.71 2.00
N SER A 107 -7.21 13.10 3.15
CA SER A 107 -6.73 13.59 4.44
C SER A 107 -5.75 12.59 5.05
N MET A 108 -4.87 13.06 5.92
CA MET A 108 -3.97 12.16 6.64
C MET A 108 -4.71 11.47 7.80
N PRO A 109 -4.42 10.18 8.04
CA PRO A 109 -5.06 9.44 9.12
C PRO A 109 -4.51 9.89 10.48
N GLN A 110 -5.30 9.64 11.53
CA GLN A 110 -4.81 9.76 12.90
C GLN A 110 -3.71 8.71 13.14
N HIS A 111 -2.58 9.15 13.67
CA HIS A 111 -1.50 8.26 14.03
C HIS A 111 -0.71 8.78 15.22
N ILE A 112 -0.09 7.85 15.94
CA ILE A 112 0.86 8.13 17.01
C ILE A 112 2.16 7.44 16.64
N GLN A 113 3.29 8.10 16.86
CA GLN A 113 4.61 7.54 16.62
C GLN A 113 5.46 7.55 17.90
N THR A 114 6.31 6.54 18.03
CA THR A 114 7.30 6.48 19.13
C THR A 114 8.50 7.38 18.83
N ALA A 115 9.32 7.63 19.85
CA ALA A 115 10.66 8.14 19.62
C ALA A 115 11.44 7.18 18.69
N PRO A 116 12.33 7.69 17.81
CA PRO A 116 13.21 6.84 17.02
C PRO A 116 14.09 5.96 17.90
N VAL A 117 14.22 4.69 17.54
CA VAL A 117 15.07 3.72 18.23
C VAL A 117 16.24 3.38 17.31
N GLN A 118 17.46 3.65 17.78
CA GLN A 118 18.68 3.22 17.09
C GLN A 118 18.88 1.73 17.31
N LEU A 119 18.84 0.94 16.24
CA LEU A 119 19.04 -0.52 16.31
C LEU A 119 20.51 -0.90 16.13
N ASP A 120 21.22 -0.17 15.25
CA ASP A 120 22.65 -0.30 15.02
C ASP A 120 23.23 1.04 14.50
N ALA A 121 24.46 1.05 13.96
CA ALA A 121 25.07 2.28 13.44
C ALA A 121 24.37 2.86 12.19
N ASN A 122 23.68 2.02 11.41
CA ASN A 122 23.12 2.33 10.10
C ASN A 122 21.59 2.17 10.03
N LEU A 123 20.92 1.82 11.13
CA LEU A 123 19.51 1.50 11.13
C LEU A 123 18.76 2.12 12.30
N VAL A 124 17.73 2.89 11.96
CA VAL A 124 16.77 3.51 12.88
C VAL A 124 15.40 2.90 12.64
N ALA A 125 14.70 2.53 13.71
CA ALA A 125 13.31 2.08 13.66
C ALA A 125 12.37 3.09 14.30
N ILE A 126 11.23 3.36 13.65
CA ILE A 126 10.17 4.21 14.19
C ILE A 126 8.85 3.43 14.14
N THR A 127 8.25 3.20 15.31
CA THR A 127 6.96 2.51 15.42
C THR A 127 5.82 3.51 15.28
N ARG A 128 4.79 3.15 14.52
CA ARG A 128 3.57 3.92 14.34
C ARG A 128 2.34 3.06 14.56
N THR A 129 1.41 3.61 15.31
CA THR A 129 0.03 3.13 15.38
C THR A 129 -0.82 4.04 14.51
N ILE A 130 -1.50 3.48 13.53
CA ILE A 130 -2.30 4.22 12.54
C ILE A 130 -3.73 3.71 12.60
N VAL A 131 -4.67 4.65 12.74
CA VAL A 131 -6.12 4.37 12.78
C VAL A 131 -6.75 5.10 11.60
N PRO A 132 -6.96 4.42 10.45
CA PRO A 132 -7.59 5.02 9.29
C PRO A 132 -9.08 5.25 9.54
N THR A 133 -9.60 6.40 9.10
CA THR A 133 -11.05 6.63 9.08
C THR A 133 -11.64 5.91 7.87
N LEU A 134 -12.30 4.77 8.11
CA LEU A 134 -12.92 3.96 7.05
C LEU A 134 -14.37 4.37 6.83
N THR A 135 -14.69 4.84 5.63
CA THR A 135 -16.06 5.25 5.26
C THR A 135 -16.55 4.41 4.08
N GLY A 136 -17.68 3.73 4.26
CA GLY A 136 -18.33 2.97 3.19
C GLY A 136 -19.13 3.88 2.27
N ARG A 137 -19.10 3.58 0.97
CA ARG A 137 -19.83 4.28 -0.09
C ARG A 137 -20.57 3.25 -0.92
N ASP A 138 -21.89 3.37 -0.94
CA ASP A 138 -22.76 2.54 -1.77
C ASP A 138 -22.96 3.20 -3.14
N THR A 139 -22.91 2.39 -4.19
CA THR A 139 -23.10 2.80 -5.59
C THR A 139 -24.07 1.83 -6.26
N VAL A 140 -24.40 2.08 -7.52
CA VAL A 140 -25.21 1.15 -8.32
C VAL A 140 -24.48 -0.17 -8.63
N ASP A 141 -23.16 -0.14 -8.74
CA ASP A 141 -22.33 -1.31 -9.08
C ASP A 141 -22.00 -2.15 -7.83
N GLY A 142 -22.01 -1.54 -6.65
CA GLY A 142 -21.64 -2.21 -5.40
C GLY A 142 -21.24 -1.22 -4.32
N ARG A 143 -20.50 -1.69 -3.31
CA ARG A 143 -20.02 -0.86 -2.20
C ARG A 143 -18.51 -0.87 -2.14
N TYR A 144 -17.91 0.28 -1.88
CA TYR A 144 -16.45 0.40 -1.66
C TYR A 144 -16.17 1.19 -0.37
N TYR A 145 -14.92 1.13 0.07
CA TYR A 145 -14.46 1.88 1.24
C TYR A 145 -13.41 2.91 0.84
N GLN A 146 -13.44 4.05 1.53
CA GLN A 146 -12.38 5.06 1.51
C GLN A 146 -11.67 5.05 2.86
N ALA A 147 -10.35 5.28 2.87
CA ALA A 147 -9.60 5.59 4.09
C ALA A 147 -9.21 7.07 4.05
N SER A 148 -9.64 7.84 5.04
CA SER A 148 -9.32 9.27 5.13
C SER A 148 -9.64 10.03 3.83
N ASN A 149 -10.80 9.74 3.23
CA ASN A 149 -11.31 10.28 1.95
C ASN A 149 -10.54 9.87 0.69
N ASP A 150 -9.73 8.81 0.74
CA ASP A 150 -8.99 8.31 -0.42
C ASP A 150 -9.20 6.80 -0.65
N ALA A 151 -9.05 6.39 -1.92
CA ALA A 151 -9.20 5.01 -2.36
C ALA A 151 -8.19 4.69 -3.47
N GLN A 152 -7.73 3.44 -3.46
CA GLN A 152 -6.98 2.83 -4.53
C GLN A 152 -7.97 2.30 -5.58
N ILE A 153 -7.86 2.86 -6.79
CA ILE A 153 -8.70 2.56 -7.94
C ILE A 153 -7.81 2.00 -9.04
N LEU A 154 -8.13 0.80 -9.50
CA LEU A 154 -7.41 0.11 -10.57
C LEU A 154 -8.42 -0.61 -11.46
N SER A 155 -8.40 -0.30 -12.76
CA SER A 155 -9.26 -0.97 -13.73
C SER A 155 -9.15 -2.49 -13.64
N GLY A 156 -10.30 -3.18 -13.59
CA GLY A 156 -10.42 -4.63 -13.42
C GLY A 156 -10.07 -5.14 -12.02
N ARG A 157 -9.99 -4.27 -11.02
CA ARG A 157 -9.73 -4.63 -9.62
C ARG A 157 -10.79 -4.02 -8.69
N PRO A 158 -11.14 -4.71 -7.59
CA PRO A 158 -11.95 -4.15 -6.52
C PRO A 158 -11.33 -2.87 -5.95
N THR A 159 -12.13 -1.82 -5.81
CA THR A 159 -11.72 -0.56 -5.17
C THR A 159 -11.42 -0.82 -3.70
N GLN A 160 -10.23 -0.44 -3.24
CA GLN A 160 -9.80 -0.61 -1.85
C GLN A 160 -9.53 0.74 -1.19
N PRO A 161 -9.80 0.92 0.11
CA PRO A 161 -9.49 2.14 0.82
C PRO A 161 -7.97 2.36 0.82
N ARG A 162 -7.51 3.61 0.63
CA ARG A 162 -6.09 3.96 0.66
C ARG A 162 -5.87 5.21 1.50
N THR A 163 -4.78 5.26 2.24
CA THR A 163 -4.33 6.46 2.92
C THR A 163 -2.80 6.50 2.94
N TYR A 164 -2.20 7.57 3.44
CA TYR A 164 -0.75 7.67 3.58
C TYR A 164 -0.35 8.50 4.80
N VAL A 165 0.88 8.29 5.24
CA VAL A 165 1.55 9.07 6.29
C VAL A 165 2.91 9.51 5.77
N GLU A 166 3.30 10.76 6.03
CA GLU A 166 4.66 11.23 5.77
C GLU A 166 5.63 10.65 6.80
N ILE A 167 6.72 10.04 6.34
CA ILE A 167 7.63 9.28 7.21
C ILE A 167 9.08 9.76 7.16
N GLY A 168 9.37 10.83 6.45
CA GLY A 168 10.73 11.33 6.30
C GLY A 168 11.43 11.54 7.64
N PHE A 169 12.68 11.09 7.74
CA PHE A 169 13.52 11.24 8.91
C PHE A 169 14.86 11.88 8.54
N ALA A 170 15.33 12.81 9.36
CA ALA A 170 16.42 13.70 8.99
C ALA A 170 17.76 12.94 8.86
N GLY A 171 18.46 13.14 7.74
CA GLY A 171 19.75 12.50 7.47
C GLY A 171 19.65 11.04 7.03
N THR A 172 18.44 10.53 6.82
CA THR A 172 18.18 9.14 6.44
C THR A 172 17.24 9.04 5.24
N ARG A 173 17.10 7.83 4.73
CA ARG A 173 16.10 7.41 3.76
C ARG A 173 15.31 6.25 4.35
N ALA A 174 14.02 6.17 4.05
CA ALA A 174 13.17 5.05 4.41
C ALA A 174 13.43 3.85 3.47
N HIS A 175 13.59 2.66 4.04
CA HIS A 175 13.87 1.42 3.30
C HIS A 175 12.62 0.55 3.23
N GLY A 176 12.18 0.02 4.37
CA GLY A 176 11.02 -0.88 4.42
C GLY A 176 10.06 -0.58 5.56
N VAL A 177 8.92 -1.28 5.51
CA VAL A 177 7.88 -1.24 6.53
C VAL A 177 7.51 -2.65 6.97
N LEU A 178 7.46 -2.87 8.28
CA LEU A 178 7.09 -4.13 8.92
C LEU A 178 5.76 -3.96 9.65
N LEU A 179 4.80 -4.84 9.40
CA LEU A 179 3.55 -4.90 10.15
C LEU A 179 3.76 -5.69 11.45
N ILE A 180 3.56 -5.06 12.60
CA ILE A 180 3.77 -5.66 13.93
C ILE A 180 2.47 -5.95 14.68
N GLY A 181 1.33 -5.53 14.14
CA GLY A 181 0.04 -5.74 14.78
C GLY A 181 -1.08 -5.01 14.06
N GLY A 182 -2.29 -5.18 14.59
CA GLY A 182 -3.46 -4.48 14.09
C GLY A 182 -4.74 -5.19 14.44
N SER A 183 -5.86 -4.55 14.12
CA SER A 183 -7.19 -5.15 14.25
C SER A 183 -7.92 -5.06 12.92
N ILE A 184 -8.73 -6.08 12.67
CA ILE A 184 -9.49 -6.20 11.43
C ILE A 184 -10.98 -6.37 11.66
N ARG A 185 -11.75 -5.95 10.66
CA ARG A 185 -13.13 -6.34 10.47
C ARG A 185 -13.26 -7.11 9.16
N ASP A 186 -13.93 -8.26 9.19
CA ASP A 186 -14.25 -9.01 7.98
C ASP A 186 -15.76 -8.89 7.73
N GLU A 187 -16.15 -8.69 6.47
CA GLU A 187 -17.55 -8.66 6.04
C GLU A 187 -17.70 -9.32 4.67
N THR A 188 -18.92 -9.73 4.31
CA THR A 188 -19.24 -10.16 2.94
C THR A 188 -19.74 -8.95 2.16
N LEU A 189 -19.21 -8.76 0.96
CA LEU A 189 -19.41 -7.54 0.16
C LEU A 189 -19.50 -7.86 -1.34
N ASN A 190 -20.30 -7.09 -2.07
CA ASN A 190 -20.14 -6.89 -3.52
C ASN A 190 -19.29 -5.62 -3.72
N PRO A 191 -17.99 -5.72 -4.03
CA PRO A 191 -17.14 -4.55 -4.17
C PRO A 191 -17.36 -3.86 -5.52
N VAL A 192 -17.09 -2.56 -5.60
CA VAL A 192 -17.00 -1.87 -6.89
C VAL A 192 -15.69 -2.24 -7.58
N VAL A 193 -15.76 -3.00 -8.66
CA VAL A 193 -14.69 -3.34 -9.60
C VAL A 193 -14.67 -2.29 -10.72
N THR A 194 -13.66 -1.43 -10.64
CA THR A 194 -13.54 -0.27 -11.52
C THR A 194 -13.20 -0.64 -12.96
N ARG A 195 -13.55 0.21 -13.92
CA ARG A 195 -13.29 -0.02 -15.35
C ARG A 195 -12.90 1.27 -16.03
N ILE A 196 -11.82 1.19 -16.80
CA ILE A 196 -11.32 2.32 -17.55
C ILE A 196 -12.28 2.70 -18.68
N ILE A 197 -12.49 4.01 -18.83
CA ILE A 197 -13.27 4.58 -19.92
C ILE A 197 -12.46 5.64 -20.67
N THR A 198 -12.84 5.87 -21.91
CA THR A 198 -12.45 7.03 -22.70
C THR A 198 -13.70 7.75 -23.19
N ASP A 199 -13.51 8.87 -23.89
CA ASP A 199 -14.56 9.56 -24.64
C ASP A 199 -15.26 8.66 -25.68
N ASP A 200 -14.50 7.79 -26.35
CA ASP A 200 -15.03 6.92 -27.42
C ASP A 200 -15.41 5.50 -26.97
N THR A 201 -14.90 5.03 -25.82
CA THR A 201 -15.08 3.63 -25.36
C THR A 201 -15.73 3.58 -24.00
N TYR A 202 -16.91 2.97 -23.95
CA TYR A 202 -17.68 2.74 -22.73
C TYR A 202 -17.92 1.24 -22.53
N ILE A 203 -17.48 0.71 -21.41
CA ILE A 203 -17.77 -0.66 -20.98
C ILE A 203 -18.98 -0.57 -20.04
N ALA A 204 -20.10 -1.17 -20.42
CA ALA A 204 -21.36 -1.04 -19.68
C ALA A 204 -21.43 -1.95 -18.45
N GLN A 205 -20.72 -3.07 -18.46
CA GLN A 205 -20.74 -4.07 -17.38
C GLN A 205 -19.47 -3.99 -16.54
N GLU A 206 -19.63 -4.27 -15.25
CA GLU A 206 -18.54 -4.46 -14.32
C GLU A 206 -17.67 -5.65 -14.75
N PRO A 207 -16.32 -5.52 -14.79
CA PRO A 207 -15.44 -6.64 -15.08
C PRO A 207 -15.53 -7.71 -13.99
N GLU A 208 -15.41 -8.98 -14.38
CA GLU A 208 -15.23 -10.06 -13.43
C GLU A 208 -13.88 -9.94 -12.71
N PHE A 209 -13.87 -10.23 -11.40
CA PHE A 209 -12.64 -10.32 -10.64
C PHE A 209 -12.51 -11.71 -10.00
N ASP A 210 -11.64 -12.52 -10.60
CA ASP A 210 -11.26 -13.83 -10.07
C ASP A 210 -9.85 -13.75 -9.43
N SER A 211 -9.74 -14.25 -8.20
CA SER A 211 -8.50 -14.31 -7.44
C SER A 211 -8.59 -15.38 -6.36
N ALA A 212 -7.60 -16.26 -6.31
CA ALA A 212 -7.48 -17.26 -5.25
C ALA A 212 -7.09 -16.66 -3.87
N GLY A 213 -6.51 -15.46 -3.87
CA GLY A 213 -5.99 -14.78 -2.67
C GLY A 213 -6.61 -13.40 -2.45
N PHE A 214 -6.24 -12.79 -1.32
CA PHE A 214 -6.63 -11.41 -1.03
C PHE A 214 -5.90 -10.42 -1.95
N TYR A 215 -6.65 -9.44 -2.45
CA TYR A 215 -6.14 -8.30 -3.20
C TYR A 215 -6.37 -6.97 -2.43
N PRO A 216 -5.35 -6.09 -2.34
CA PRO A 216 -3.96 -6.38 -2.64
C PRO A 216 -3.36 -7.37 -1.63
N ALA A 217 -2.31 -8.08 -2.03
CA ALA A 217 -1.63 -9.04 -1.14
C ALA A 217 -0.80 -8.34 -0.05
N ARG A 218 -0.21 -7.18 -0.37
CA ARG A 218 0.51 -6.31 0.56
C ARG A 218 -0.26 -5.00 0.72
N ILE A 219 -0.31 -4.52 1.97
CA ILE A 219 -1.17 -3.39 2.37
C ILE A 219 -0.38 -2.16 2.83
N ALA A 220 0.94 -2.24 2.84
CA ALA A 220 1.82 -1.18 3.30
C ALA A 220 3.04 -1.11 2.40
N THR A 221 3.35 0.07 1.88
CA THR A 221 4.52 0.32 1.03
C THR A 221 5.19 1.62 1.42
N VAL A 222 6.52 1.65 1.30
CA VAL A 222 7.32 2.87 1.43
C VAL A 222 7.60 3.40 0.04
N ASN A 223 7.11 4.60 -0.25
CA ASN A 223 7.49 5.34 -1.44
C ASN A 223 8.47 6.45 -1.05
N SER A 224 9.57 6.55 -1.79
CA SER A 224 10.60 7.57 -1.58
C SER A 224 10.92 8.21 -2.93
N LEU A 225 10.55 9.48 -3.10
CA LEU A 225 10.72 10.22 -4.34
C LEU A 225 11.54 11.48 -4.10
N LEU A 226 12.60 11.70 -4.88
CA LEU A 226 13.42 12.91 -4.76
C LEU A 226 12.61 14.14 -5.19
N GLY A 227 12.36 15.04 -4.25
CA GLY A 227 11.66 16.31 -4.44
C GLY A 227 12.50 17.35 -5.16
N LEU A 228 11.83 18.43 -5.59
CA LEU A 228 12.46 19.55 -6.29
C LEU A 228 13.37 20.41 -5.41
N ASP A 229 13.20 20.31 -4.10
CA ASP A 229 14.03 20.94 -3.07
C ASP A 229 15.29 20.11 -2.74
N GLY A 230 15.53 19.02 -3.47
CA GLY A 230 16.64 18.10 -3.24
C GLY A 230 16.43 17.20 -2.01
N ARG A 231 15.22 17.17 -1.43
CA ARG A 231 14.88 16.30 -0.30
C ARG A 231 14.02 15.14 -0.76
N TYR A 232 14.17 13.99 -0.13
CA TYR A 232 13.26 12.87 -0.38
C TYR A 232 11.90 13.15 0.26
N ALA A 233 10.84 13.06 -0.55
CA ALA A 233 9.47 13.03 -0.09
C ALA A 233 9.08 11.57 0.17
N GLU A 234 9.07 11.19 1.44
CA GLU A 234 8.91 9.79 1.85
C GLU A 234 7.55 9.56 2.48
N LYS A 235 6.81 8.59 1.92
CA LYS A 235 5.46 8.26 2.33
C LYS A 235 5.33 6.79 2.63
N LEU A 236 4.71 6.49 3.76
CA LEU A 236 4.12 5.19 4.02
C LEU A 236 2.71 5.22 3.44
N VAL A 237 2.50 4.52 2.33
CA VAL A 237 1.17 4.33 1.73
C VAL A 237 0.56 3.06 2.29
N LEU A 238 -0.67 3.17 2.77
CA LEU A 238 -1.43 2.07 3.35
C LEU A 238 -2.70 1.83 2.54
N VAL A 239 -2.99 0.57 2.28
CA VAL A 239 -4.24 0.11 1.68
C VAL A 239 -4.97 -0.73 2.73
N PRO A 240 -5.67 -0.11 3.72
CA PRO A 240 -6.30 -0.80 4.85
C PRO A 240 -7.55 -1.60 4.46
N GLY A 241 -7.59 -2.16 3.27
CA GLY A 241 -8.62 -3.07 2.80
C GLY A 241 -8.02 -4.14 1.91
N GLN A 242 -8.58 -5.34 2.02
CA GLN A 242 -8.25 -6.46 1.16
C GLN A 242 -9.52 -7.22 0.79
N PHE A 243 -9.70 -7.57 -0.48
CA PHE A 243 -10.84 -8.32 -0.96
C PHE A 243 -10.43 -9.69 -1.51
N ARG A 244 -11.22 -10.72 -1.22
CA ARG A 244 -11.07 -12.05 -1.81
C ARG A 244 -12.43 -12.54 -2.32
N PRO A 245 -12.58 -12.82 -3.63
CA PRO A 245 -13.85 -13.27 -4.19
C PRO A 245 -14.21 -14.68 -3.70
N THR A 246 -15.51 -14.93 -3.56
CA THR A 246 -16.14 -16.24 -3.38
C THR A 246 -17.09 -16.58 -4.53
N SER A 247 -17.45 -15.59 -5.34
CA SER A 247 -18.22 -15.69 -6.59
C SER A 247 -17.74 -14.60 -7.54
N VAL A 248 -17.81 -14.87 -8.85
CA VAL A 248 -17.38 -13.95 -9.92
C VAL A 248 -18.56 -13.28 -10.66
N THR A 249 -19.78 -13.81 -10.56
CA THR A 249 -20.95 -13.30 -11.27
C THR A 249 -22.22 -13.32 -10.39
N PRO A 250 -22.55 -12.22 -9.66
CA PRO A 250 -21.74 -11.02 -9.48
C PRO A 250 -20.50 -11.30 -8.62
N THR A 251 -19.49 -10.42 -8.74
CA THR A 251 -18.29 -10.46 -7.89
C THR A 251 -18.73 -10.26 -6.45
N THR A 252 -18.70 -11.29 -5.63
CA THR A 252 -19.00 -11.18 -4.19
C THR A 252 -17.97 -11.96 -3.41
N GLY A 253 -17.67 -11.52 -2.20
CA GLY A 253 -16.58 -12.12 -1.45
C GLY A 253 -16.36 -11.54 -0.08
N GLN A 254 -15.24 -11.92 0.49
CA GLN A 254 -14.80 -11.46 1.80
C GLN A 254 -14.00 -10.17 1.65
N GLN A 255 -14.54 -9.08 2.19
CA GLN A 255 -13.81 -7.84 2.42
C GLN A 255 -13.22 -7.87 3.83
N ARG A 256 -11.90 -7.69 3.91
CA ARG A 256 -11.16 -7.46 5.15
C ARG A 256 -10.79 -5.99 5.24
N LEU A 257 -11.02 -5.37 6.37
CA LEU A 257 -10.71 -3.98 6.64
C LEU A 257 -9.80 -3.90 7.86
N TRP A 258 -8.69 -3.18 7.73
CA TRP A 258 -7.76 -2.94 8.83
C TRP A 258 -8.17 -1.66 9.56
N GLU A 259 -8.82 -1.82 10.71
CA GLU A 259 -9.30 -0.71 11.54
C GLU A 259 -8.17 -0.07 12.36
N ARG A 260 -7.10 -0.84 12.58
CA ARG A 260 -5.86 -0.39 13.21
C ARG A 260 -4.69 -1.11 12.58
N LEU A 261 -3.63 -0.38 12.26
CA LEU A 261 -2.34 -0.93 11.84
C LEU A 261 -1.24 -0.47 12.79
N ASP A 262 -0.47 -1.42 13.29
CA ASP A 262 0.76 -1.16 14.03
C ASP A 262 1.93 -1.55 13.15
N VAL A 263 2.76 -0.58 12.80
CA VAL A 263 3.85 -0.74 11.83
C VAL A 263 5.16 -0.17 12.36
N VAL A 264 6.28 -0.72 11.87
CA VAL A 264 7.62 -0.17 12.08
C VAL A 264 8.16 0.23 10.72
N THR A 265 8.58 1.49 10.57
CA THR A 265 9.36 1.89 9.40
C THR A 265 10.84 1.95 9.74
N TYR A 266 11.65 1.45 8.82
CA TYR A 266 13.10 1.36 8.94
C TYR A 266 13.75 2.43 8.07
N HIS A 267 14.70 3.14 8.67
CA HIS A 267 15.42 4.25 8.04
C HIS A 267 16.92 4.03 8.16
N ALA A 268 17.64 4.24 7.07
CA ALA A 268 19.09 4.14 7.05
C ALA A 268 19.73 5.44 6.51
N PRO A 269 20.97 5.78 6.90
CA PRO A 269 21.69 6.92 6.34
C PRO A 269 21.80 6.84 4.81
N TYR A 270 21.90 7.99 4.13
CA TYR A 270 22.04 8.05 2.67
C TYR A 270 23.28 7.31 2.10
N THR A 271 24.24 6.95 2.96
CA THR A 271 25.41 6.15 2.60
C THR A 271 25.07 4.66 2.42
N VAL A 272 23.95 4.19 2.95
CA VAL A 272 23.46 2.84 2.73
C VAL A 272 22.74 2.80 1.39
N SER A 273 23.31 2.05 0.45
CA SER A 273 22.80 1.93 -0.92
C SER A 273 22.07 0.61 -1.18
N ASP A 274 21.92 -0.23 -0.16
CA ASP A 274 21.23 -1.51 -0.29
C ASP A 274 19.71 -1.34 -0.13
N PHE A 275 18.99 -1.62 -1.21
CA PHE A 275 17.53 -1.58 -1.29
C PHE A 275 16.94 -2.93 -1.71
N VAL A 276 17.74 -4.01 -1.68
CA VAL A 276 17.29 -5.35 -2.07
C VAL A 276 16.57 -5.99 -0.89
N GLU A 277 15.34 -6.43 -1.08
CA GLU A 277 14.60 -7.15 -0.04
C GLU A 277 15.27 -8.50 0.30
N PRO A 278 15.31 -8.91 1.59
CA PRO A 278 15.85 -10.20 1.98
C PRO A 278 15.04 -11.35 1.35
N THR A 279 15.72 -12.45 1.01
CA THR A 279 15.07 -13.63 0.46
C THR A 279 14.47 -14.50 1.56
N LEU A 280 13.20 -14.89 1.44
CA LEU A 280 12.60 -15.93 2.28
C LEU A 280 12.56 -17.24 1.51
N ASN A 281 13.40 -18.22 1.85
CA ASN A 281 13.47 -19.51 1.16
C ASN A 281 12.50 -20.55 1.77
N LEU A 282 12.19 -20.43 3.07
CA LEU A 282 11.33 -21.36 3.81
C LEU A 282 10.36 -20.57 4.70
N VAL A 283 9.08 -20.90 4.63
CA VAL A 283 8.09 -20.46 5.61
C VAL A 283 7.20 -21.65 5.93
N ARG A 284 7.19 -22.09 7.20
CA ARG A 284 6.43 -23.26 7.62
C ARG A 284 5.90 -23.09 9.04
N GLY A 285 4.70 -23.62 9.27
CA GLY A 285 4.08 -23.70 10.58
C GLY A 285 3.61 -25.13 10.83
N TRP A 286 3.94 -25.69 11.99
CA TRP A 286 3.46 -27.00 12.44
C TRP A 286 2.61 -26.85 13.69
N ALA A 287 1.37 -27.34 13.64
CA ALA A 287 0.48 -27.38 14.80
C ALA A 287 0.60 -28.72 15.53
N TYR A 288 1.13 -28.68 16.74
CA TYR A 288 1.16 -29.78 17.71
C TYR A 288 -0.04 -29.68 18.66
N PRO A 289 -0.32 -30.69 19.51
CA PRO A 289 -1.47 -30.63 20.42
C PRO A 289 -1.51 -29.38 21.33
N ALA A 290 -0.35 -28.93 21.84
CA ALA A 290 -0.27 -27.82 22.80
C ALA A 290 0.28 -26.49 22.23
N HIS A 291 1.00 -26.53 21.11
CA HIS A 291 1.69 -25.36 20.56
C HIS A 291 1.72 -25.38 19.03
N VAL A 292 1.99 -24.22 18.44
CA VAL A 292 2.33 -24.07 17.01
C VAL A 292 3.78 -23.63 16.93
N ASN A 293 4.59 -24.37 16.17
CA ASN A 293 5.98 -24.01 15.90
C ASN A 293 6.07 -23.38 14.50
N PHE A 294 6.69 -22.21 14.41
CA PHE A 294 6.98 -21.52 13.16
C PHE A 294 8.47 -21.67 12.83
N THR A 295 8.76 -21.89 11.56
CA THR A 295 10.12 -21.93 11.04
C THR A 295 10.18 -21.07 9.79
N VAL A 296 11.11 -20.12 9.80
CA VAL A 296 11.38 -19.23 8.67
C VAL A 296 12.85 -19.35 8.31
N GLY A 297 13.13 -19.64 7.05
CA GLY A 297 14.47 -19.54 6.49
C GLY A 297 14.59 -18.24 5.70
N ALA A 298 15.69 -17.52 5.91
CA ALA A 298 15.91 -16.23 5.29
C ALA A 298 17.40 -15.97 5.03
N ALA A 299 17.70 -15.27 3.95
CA ALA A 299 19.07 -14.90 3.61
C ALA A 299 19.12 -13.55 2.91
N ASP A 300 20.15 -12.78 3.24
CA ASP A 300 20.49 -11.53 2.59
C ASP A 300 22.01 -11.31 2.62
N LEU A 301 22.55 -10.58 1.65
CA LEU A 301 23.98 -10.26 1.59
C LEU A 301 24.43 -9.31 2.70
N SER A 302 23.56 -8.40 3.14
CA SER A 302 23.82 -7.48 4.24
C SER A 302 23.63 -8.17 5.61
N GLY A 303 23.00 -9.34 5.63
CA GLY A 303 22.65 -10.09 6.83
C GLY A 303 21.23 -9.79 7.33
N ILE A 304 20.75 -10.62 8.26
CA ILE A 304 19.38 -10.53 8.77
C ILE A 304 19.34 -9.84 10.13
N GLN A 305 18.54 -8.77 10.23
CA GLN A 305 18.34 -8.01 11.46
C GLN A 305 17.21 -8.57 12.32
N ARG A 306 16.10 -8.97 11.71
CA ARG A 306 14.89 -9.39 12.43
C ARG A 306 14.07 -10.38 11.63
N VAL A 307 13.57 -11.42 12.27
CA VAL A 307 12.63 -12.38 11.67
C VAL A 307 11.39 -12.49 12.54
N THR A 308 10.23 -12.26 11.93
CA THR A 308 8.97 -12.21 12.65
C THR A 308 7.89 -13.03 11.96
N VAL A 309 6.94 -13.49 12.76
CA VAL A 309 5.67 -14.01 12.28
C VAL A 309 4.56 -13.17 12.88
N LEU A 310 3.73 -12.59 12.02
CA LEU A 310 2.49 -11.95 12.43
C LEU A 310 1.38 -12.98 12.30
N TYR A 311 0.65 -13.25 13.38
CA TYR A 311 -0.36 -14.30 13.43
C TYR A 311 -1.64 -13.82 14.10
N ARG A 312 -2.73 -14.55 13.87
CA ARG A 312 -3.95 -14.45 14.67
C ARG A 312 -4.63 -15.79 14.81
N ALA A 313 -5.39 -15.95 15.89
CA ALA A 313 -6.36 -17.03 16.00
C ALA A 313 -7.59 -16.74 15.11
N LEU A 314 -8.21 -17.77 14.52
CA LEU A 314 -9.29 -17.58 13.53
C LEU A 314 -10.59 -16.99 14.13
N ASP A 315 -10.79 -17.12 15.44
CA ASP A 315 -11.88 -16.52 16.21
C ASP A 315 -11.55 -15.09 16.69
N MET A 316 -10.31 -14.64 16.52
CA MET A 316 -9.84 -13.33 16.94
C MET A 316 -9.75 -12.34 15.76
N LYS A 317 -9.95 -11.07 16.09
CA LYS A 317 -9.86 -9.95 15.14
C LYS A 317 -8.56 -9.16 15.26
N THR A 318 -7.69 -9.54 16.17
CA THR A 318 -6.40 -8.88 16.41
C THR A 318 -5.25 -9.73 15.89
N TRP A 319 -4.29 -9.08 15.26
CA TRP A 319 -3.02 -9.67 14.84
C TRP A 319 -1.96 -9.39 15.90
N SER A 320 -1.17 -10.40 16.21
CA SER A 320 -0.09 -10.35 17.19
C SER A 320 1.22 -10.81 16.57
N LEU A 321 2.32 -10.22 17.03
CA LEU A 321 3.65 -10.55 16.56
C LEU A 321 4.29 -11.60 17.46
N VAL A 322 5.04 -12.51 16.85
CA VAL A 322 6.05 -13.32 17.54
C VAL A 322 7.40 -13.10 16.88
N GLU A 323 8.42 -12.81 17.70
CA GLU A 323 9.82 -12.74 17.27
C GLU A 323 10.40 -14.14 17.15
N LEU A 324 11.05 -14.45 16.04
CA LEU A 324 11.74 -15.71 15.85
C LEU A 324 13.20 -15.57 16.23
N GLN A 325 13.72 -16.60 16.89
CA GLN A 325 15.10 -16.67 17.30
C GLN A 325 15.90 -17.56 16.34
N PRO A 326 17.19 -17.26 16.09
CA PRO A 326 18.05 -18.11 15.27
C PRO A 326 18.00 -19.57 15.75
N HIS A 327 17.89 -20.51 14.81
CA HIS A 327 17.87 -21.92 15.10
C HIS A 327 19.27 -22.36 15.57
N THR A 328 19.34 -23.18 16.60
CA THR A 328 20.62 -23.57 17.24
C THR A 328 21.49 -24.52 16.42
N THR A 329 20.95 -25.07 15.32
CA THR A 329 21.57 -26.16 14.55
C THR A 329 21.47 -25.98 13.03
N LEU A 330 20.60 -25.10 12.56
CA LEU A 330 20.39 -24.84 11.14
C LEU A 330 20.79 -23.38 10.91
N SER A 331 21.79 -23.16 10.04
CA SER A 331 22.12 -21.81 9.61
C SER A 331 20.93 -21.20 8.86
N ASP A 332 20.84 -19.86 8.88
CA ASP A 332 19.87 -19.10 8.09
C ASP A 332 18.41 -19.52 8.33
N THR A 333 18.14 -20.04 9.52
CA THR A 333 16.83 -20.51 9.94
C THR A 333 16.50 -19.91 11.30
N TRP A 334 15.27 -19.44 11.46
CA TRP A 334 14.74 -18.91 12.71
C TRP A 334 13.48 -19.67 13.10
N SER A 335 13.24 -19.78 14.40
CA SER A 335 12.07 -20.46 14.93
C SER A 335 11.47 -19.78 16.16
N ALA A 336 10.17 -19.96 16.33
CA ALA A 336 9.43 -19.55 17.51
C ALA A 336 8.24 -20.48 17.73
N SER A 337 7.75 -20.55 18.96
CA SER A 337 6.54 -21.29 19.28
C SER A 337 5.55 -20.43 20.05
N ILE A 338 4.27 -20.63 19.77
CA ILE A 338 3.15 -20.04 20.50
C ILE A 338 2.26 -21.15 21.07
N SER A 339 1.53 -20.87 22.15
CA SER A 339 0.45 -21.74 22.62
C SER A 339 -0.59 -21.90 21.51
N ARG A 340 -1.09 -23.12 21.29
CA ARG A 340 -2.02 -23.40 20.19
C ARG A 340 -3.43 -22.88 20.51
N PRO A 341 -3.99 -21.94 19.73
CA PRO A 341 -5.39 -21.56 19.82
C PRO A 341 -6.30 -22.70 19.32
N SER A 342 -7.43 -22.89 19.99
CA SER A 342 -8.43 -23.91 19.66
C SER A 342 -9.04 -23.70 18.27
N ALA A 343 -9.30 -22.44 17.90
CA ALA A 343 -9.88 -22.07 16.60
C ALA A 343 -8.92 -22.24 15.41
N GLY A 344 -7.65 -22.58 15.65
CA GLY A 344 -6.61 -22.57 14.62
C GLY A 344 -5.99 -21.18 14.43
N VAL A 345 -4.94 -21.13 13.59
CA VAL A 345 -4.10 -19.94 13.40
C VAL A 345 -3.93 -19.67 11.93
N GLU A 346 -3.92 -18.39 11.57
CA GLU A 346 -3.37 -17.93 10.30
C GLU A 346 -2.20 -16.98 10.56
N TYR A 347 -1.21 -16.97 9.66
CA TYR A 347 0.02 -16.22 9.86
C TYR A 347 0.69 -15.77 8.57
N ILE A 348 1.53 -14.74 8.67
CA ILE A 348 2.41 -14.25 7.61
C ILE A 348 3.83 -14.12 8.19
N ALA A 349 4.85 -14.33 7.35
CA ALA A 349 6.24 -14.18 7.75
C ALA A 349 6.80 -12.88 7.20
N GLN A 350 7.59 -12.18 8.00
CA GLN A 350 8.30 -10.97 7.58
C GLN A 350 9.74 -11.00 8.09
N VAL A 351 10.66 -10.55 7.24
CA VAL A 351 12.10 -10.52 7.52
C VAL A 351 12.61 -9.12 7.23
N VAL A 352 13.49 -8.63 8.10
CA VAL A 352 14.19 -7.36 7.96
C VAL A 352 15.68 -7.65 7.87
N ASP A 353 16.35 -7.09 6.87
CA ASP A 353 17.82 -7.13 6.75
C ASP A 353 18.48 -6.02 7.58
N THR A 354 19.81 -5.99 7.61
CA THR A 354 20.57 -4.95 8.34
C THR A 354 20.54 -3.57 7.67
N ALA A 355 20.13 -3.48 6.40
CA ALA A 355 19.91 -2.21 5.70
C ALA A 355 18.51 -1.63 5.97
N GLY A 356 17.60 -2.40 6.55
CA GLY A 356 16.23 -2.02 6.84
C GLY A 356 15.22 -2.36 5.74
N ASN A 357 15.60 -3.15 4.73
CA ASN A 357 14.64 -3.63 3.74
C ASN A 357 13.79 -4.74 4.36
N VAL A 358 12.51 -4.76 4.01
CA VAL A 358 11.54 -5.68 4.61
C VAL A 358 10.94 -6.56 3.53
N ALA A 359 11.09 -7.87 3.68
CA ALA A 359 10.42 -8.84 2.85
C ALA A 359 9.25 -9.47 3.59
N LEU A 360 8.10 -9.55 2.93
CA LEU A 360 6.90 -10.21 3.42
C LEU A 360 6.57 -11.42 2.54
N ARG A 361 6.25 -12.55 3.20
CA ARG A 361 5.77 -13.76 2.52
C ARG A 361 4.44 -14.23 3.09
N SER A 362 3.55 -14.55 2.16
CA SER A 362 2.23 -15.15 2.36
C SER A 362 2.02 -16.31 1.36
N ASP A 363 0.92 -17.04 1.49
CA ASP A 363 0.53 -18.14 0.60
C ASP A 363 -0.29 -17.60 -0.59
N TYR A 364 0.40 -17.08 -1.61
CA TYR A 364 -0.22 -16.49 -2.81
C TYR A 364 -1.31 -15.44 -2.48
N GLY A 365 -1.02 -14.54 -1.55
CA GLY A 365 -1.95 -13.51 -1.08
C GLY A 365 -2.87 -13.94 0.05
N ASN A 366 -2.94 -15.23 0.40
CA ASN A 366 -3.59 -15.70 1.62
C ASN A 366 -2.60 -15.81 2.78
N PRO A 367 -3.01 -15.55 4.03
CA PRO A 367 -2.23 -15.97 5.18
C PRO A 367 -1.98 -17.49 5.18
N PHE A 368 -0.78 -17.91 5.58
CA PHE A 368 -0.48 -19.33 5.77
C PHE A 368 -1.32 -19.92 6.89
N ARG A 369 -1.56 -21.23 6.82
CA ARG A 369 -2.14 -22.02 7.91
C ARG A 369 -1.16 -23.11 8.35
N PRO A 370 -0.93 -23.30 9.66
CA PRO A 370 -0.05 -24.36 10.13
C PRO A 370 -0.58 -25.74 9.72
N VAL A 371 0.32 -26.63 9.32
CA VAL A 371 -0.01 -28.02 9.03
C VAL A 371 -0.11 -28.78 10.35
N VAL A 372 -1.17 -29.57 10.54
CA VAL A 372 -1.31 -30.41 11.73
C VAL A 372 -0.25 -31.50 11.70
N ALA A 373 0.63 -31.53 12.71
CA ALA A 373 1.64 -32.57 12.85
C ALA A 373 0.92 -33.91 13.10
N ARG A 374 1.02 -34.84 12.15
CA ARG A 374 0.54 -36.22 12.29
C ARG A 374 1.73 -37.11 12.59
N SER A 375 1.66 -37.90 13.65
CA SER A 375 2.64 -38.96 13.90
C SER A 375 2.42 -40.08 12.88
N VAL A 376 3.30 -40.20 11.89
CA VAL A 376 3.36 -41.40 11.04
C VAL A 376 4.20 -42.42 11.80
N TYR A 377 3.54 -43.42 12.40
CA TYR A 377 4.24 -44.58 12.93
C TYR A 377 4.72 -45.44 11.77
N LEU A 378 6.02 -45.41 11.47
CA LEU A 378 6.65 -46.40 10.61
C LEU A 378 6.84 -47.69 11.42
N PRO A 379 6.23 -48.82 11.01
CA PRO A 379 6.49 -50.09 11.69
C PRO A 379 7.95 -50.48 11.48
N LEU A 380 8.71 -50.58 12.56
CA LEU A 380 10.03 -51.19 12.57
C LEU A 380 9.86 -52.69 12.31
N ALA A 381 10.08 -53.14 11.07
CA ALA A 381 10.28 -54.55 10.80
C ALA A 381 11.63 -54.97 11.40
N ARG A 382 11.59 -55.68 12.53
CA ARG A 382 12.77 -56.43 13.00
C ARG A 382 13.04 -57.55 11.99
N ARG A 383 14.25 -57.56 11.43
CA ARG A 383 14.76 -58.69 10.63
C ARG A 383 15.03 -59.91 11.49
#